data_AF-A0A960N568-F1
#
_entry.id   AF-A0A960N568-F1
#
_cell.length_a   1.000
_cell.length_b   1.000
_cell.length_c   1.000
_cell.angle_alpha   90.00
_cell.angle_beta   90.00
_cell.angle_gamma   90.00
#
_symmetry.space_group_name_H-M   'P 1'
#
loop_
_entity.id
_entity.type
_entity.pdbx_description
1 polymer ?
#
loop_
_entity_poly.entity_id
_entity_poly.type
_entity_poly.pdbx_seq_one_letter_code
_entity_poly.pdbx_strand_id
1 'polypeptide(L)'
;MAARGESAFRAKQVVEWIFQKRVATFTDMTNLKAGLRDALEAEFRLDPVSLTTVQGSSDTTRKFLFKLAKDGRYIETVLIPATPGLYGDTADRLTLCVSSQVGCAFDCKFCASGLAGFTRNLDAGEIVGQVLEAERIAQDRVDNIVFMGMGEPLANVRNLVKALEIITAHWGLNIGARSVTVSTSGLAPAIRTLAEFPVPIRLAISLHGATDEVRNVIMPVNKKWPIKELFDSLHFWRLHKKQKISLEYILIEGVNDSLEQATILAKRAKGVNAKVNLIPYNTVEGLDWKRP
;
A
#
# COMPACT_ATOMS: atom_id res chain seq x y z
N MET A 1 8.58 -9.35 25.82
CA MET A 1 7.88 -9.36 27.12
C MET A 1 8.07 -10.68 27.86
N ALA A 2 7.51 -11.81 27.39
CA ALA A 2 7.64 -13.10 28.08
C ALA A 2 9.10 -13.52 28.35
N ALA A 3 9.99 -13.36 27.36
CA ALA A 3 11.43 -13.62 27.52
C ALA A 3 12.12 -12.75 28.60
N ARG A 4 11.49 -11.65 29.04
CA ARG A 4 11.96 -10.77 30.12
C ARG A 4 11.23 -11.01 31.45
N GLY A 5 10.38 -12.04 31.54
CA GLY A 5 9.53 -12.26 32.71
C GLY A 5 8.39 -11.26 32.88
N GLU A 6 8.12 -10.42 31.87
CA GLU A 6 7.03 -9.44 31.91
C GLU A 6 5.69 -10.08 31.53
N SER A 7 4.61 -9.64 32.19
CA SER A 7 3.27 -10.20 32.00
C SER A 7 2.65 -9.85 30.64
N ALA A 8 1.68 -10.64 30.20
CA ALA A 8 0.90 -10.33 28.99
C ALA A 8 0.17 -8.97 29.09
N PHE A 9 -0.22 -8.56 30.30
CA PHE A 9 -0.80 -7.25 30.55
C PHE A 9 0.18 -6.12 30.22
N ARG A 10 1.46 -6.25 30.58
CA ARG A 10 2.51 -5.27 30.22
C ARG A 10 2.73 -5.17 28.72
N ALA A 11 2.67 -6.30 28.02
CA ALA A 11 2.70 -6.31 26.55
C ALA A 11 1.54 -5.49 25.97
N LYS A 12 0.31 -5.69 26.48
CA LYS A 12 -0.87 -4.95 26.03
C LYS A 12 -0.71 -3.44 26.25
N GLN A 13 -0.17 -3.02 27.39
CA GLN A 13 0.07 -1.61 27.67
C GLN A 13 1.05 -0.99 26.66
N VAL A 14 2.17 -1.67 26.37
CA VAL A 14 3.14 -1.18 25.37
C VAL A 14 2.49 -1.05 23.99
N VAL A 15 1.73 -2.06 23.57
CA VAL A 15 0.98 -2.04 22.30
C VAL A 15 0.00 -0.86 22.23
N GLU A 16 -0.74 -0.60 23.32
CA GLU A 16 -1.66 0.55 23.42
C GLU A 16 -0.92 1.89 23.29
N TRP A 17 0.24 2.04 23.96
CA TRP A 17 1.03 3.26 23.85
C TRP A 17 1.52 3.52 22.42
N ILE A 18 1.98 2.47 21.74
CA ILE A 18 2.48 2.57 20.36
C ILE A 18 1.32 2.87 19.39
N PHE A 19 0.29 2.03 19.37
CA PHE A 19 -0.73 2.04 18.31
C PHE A 19 -2.04 2.70 18.66
N GLN A 20 -2.27 3.18 19.89
CA GLN A 20 -3.42 4.00 20.21
C GLN A 20 -2.98 5.41 20.60
N LYS A 21 -1.93 5.52 21.41
CA LYS A 21 -1.43 6.80 21.92
C LYS A 21 -0.33 7.43 21.06
N ARG A 22 0.22 6.72 20.07
CA ARG A 22 1.20 7.24 19.09
C ARG A 22 2.44 7.86 19.73
N VAL A 23 2.94 7.29 20.81
CA VAL A 23 4.16 7.83 21.45
C VAL A 23 5.38 7.70 20.56
N ALA A 24 6.27 8.68 20.65
CA ALA A 24 7.52 8.69 19.90
C ALA A 24 8.63 7.92 20.61
N THR A 25 8.59 7.84 21.95
CA THR A 25 9.66 7.24 22.76
C THR A 25 9.12 6.27 23.80
N PHE A 26 9.93 5.31 24.26
CA PHE A 26 9.53 4.45 25.37
C PHE A 26 9.45 5.23 26.69
N THR A 27 10.18 6.35 26.81
CA THR A 27 10.13 7.23 27.99
C THR A 27 8.74 7.82 28.24
N ASP A 28 7.94 8.05 27.19
CA ASP A 28 6.58 8.60 27.28
C ASP A 28 5.58 7.63 27.93
N MET A 29 5.92 6.35 28.05
CA MET A 29 5.05 5.31 28.61
C MET A 29 5.03 5.35 30.15
N THR A 30 4.49 6.42 30.73
CA THR A 30 4.59 6.78 32.17
C THR A 30 4.01 5.75 33.14
N ASN A 31 3.16 4.82 32.67
CA ASN A 31 2.60 3.75 33.48
C ASN A 31 3.47 2.47 33.49
N LEU A 32 4.63 2.49 32.83
CA LEU A 32 5.64 1.43 32.85
C LEU A 32 6.75 1.79 33.85
N LYS A 33 7.33 0.77 34.48
CA LYS A 33 8.49 0.96 35.38
C LYS A 33 9.68 1.50 34.60
N ALA A 34 10.51 2.34 35.24
CA ALA A 34 11.70 2.93 34.61
C ALA A 34 12.60 1.86 33.96
N GLY A 35 13.00 0.83 34.71
CA GLY A 35 13.86 -0.24 34.17
C GLY A 35 13.25 -1.01 32.98
N LEU A 36 11.92 -1.09 32.85
CA LEU A 36 11.29 -1.67 31.66
C LEU A 36 11.39 -0.72 30.46
N ARG A 37 11.20 0.58 30.65
CA ARG A 37 11.37 1.58 29.58
C ARG A 37 12.80 1.58 29.07
N ASP A 38 13.78 1.60 29.98
CA ASP A 38 15.20 1.58 29.63
C ASP A 38 15.58 0.31 28.85
N ALA A 39 15.07 -0.86 29.29
CA ALA A 39 15.31 -2.13 28.62
C ALA A 39 14.66 -2.21 27.23
N LEU A 40 13.53 -1.52 27.00
CA LEU A 40 12.88 -1.47 25.70
C LEU A 40 13.64 -0.53 24.75
N GLU A 41 14.05 0.64 25.23
CA GLU A 41 14.84 1.62 24.46
C GLU A 41 16.19 1.04 24.02
N ALA A 42 16.80 0.17 24.84
CA ALA A 42 18.08 -0.46 24.51
C ALA A 42 18.00 -1.51 23.39
N GLU A 43 16.84 -2.13 23.15
CA GLU A 43 16.70 -3.28 22.24
C GLU A 43 15.74 -3.05 21.07
N PHE A 44 14.83 -2.08 21.19
CA PHE A 44 13.79 -1.82 20.22
C PHE A 44 13.78 -0.36 19.79
N ARG A 45 13.12 -0.11 18.66
CA ARG A 45 12.94 1.22 18.09
C ARG A 45 11.46 1.47 17.80
N LEU A 46 11.01 2.69 18.03
CA LEU A 46 9.67 3.15 17.67
C LEU A 46 9.66 3.99 16.38
N ASP A 47 10.85 4.30 15.84
CA ASP A 47 11.10 5.16 14.68
C ASP A 47 11.70 4.38 13.49
N PRO A 48 11.01 3.35 12.94
CA PRO A 48 11.56 2.57 11.83
C PRO A 48 11.78 3.42 10.56
N VAL A 49 11.11 4.57 10.47
CA VAL A 49 11.22 5.55 9.39
C VAL A 49 11.38 6.96 9.97
N SER A 50 12.09 7.83 9.26
CA SER A 50 12.28 9.24 9.65
C SER A 50 12.16 10.17 8.45
N LEU A 51 11.50 11.32 8.63
CA LEU A 51 11.35 12.32 7.56
C LEU A 51 12.69 12.89 7.12
N THR A 52 12.97 12.82 5.82
CA THR A 52 14.10 13.51 5.19
C THR A 52 13.64 14.73 4.41
N THR A 53 12.56 14.59 3.65
CA THR A 53 12.06 15.67 2.80
C THR A 53 10.55 15.59 2.68
N VAL A 54 9.90 16.75 2.65
CA VAL A 54 8.48 16.89 2.32
C VAL A 54 8.35 17.77 1.08
N GLN A 55 7.46 17.36 0.18
CA GLN A 55 7.05 18.14 -0.99
C GLN A 55 5.53 18.32 -0.95
N GLY A 56 5.03 19.45 -1.44
CA GLY A 56 3.62 19.83 -1.36
C GLY A 56 3.30 20.69 -0.13
N SER A 57 2.03 21.09 -0.03
CA SER A 57 1.52 21.96 1.04
C SER A 57 0.51 21.24 1.92
N SER A 58 0.19 21.77 3.10
CA SER A 58 -0.70 21.13 4.08
C SER A 58 -2.14 20.94 3.59
N ASP A 59 -2.60 21.81 2.70
CA ASP A 59 -3.93 21.82 2.06
C ASP A 59 -4.00 20.95 0.79
N THR A 60 -2.87 20.40 0.36
CA THR A 60 -2.78 19.58 -0.85
C THR A 60 -2.12 18.24 -0.58
N THR A 61 -1.90 17.47 -1.66
CA THR A 61 -1.13 16.24 -1.61
C THR A 61 0.29 16.52 -1.10
N ARG A 62 0.68 15.81 -0.03
CA ARG A 62 2.03 15.86 0.53
C ARG A 62 2.78 14.58 0.20
N LYS A 63 3.98 14.71 -0.35
CA LYS A 63 4.88 13.59 -0.62
C LYS A 63 6.02 13.63 0.39
N PHE A 64 6.19 12.54 1.12
CA PHE A 64 7.24 12.34 2.11
C PHE A 64 8.32 11.43 1.54
N LEU A 65 9.58 11.86 1.67
CA LEU A 65 10.75 11.01 1.52
C LEU A 65 11.18 10.58 2.91
N PHE A 66 11.00 9.30 3.22
CA PHE A 66 11.39 8.71 4.49
C PHE A 66 12.70 7.94 4.36
N LYS A 67 13.58 8.11 5.34
CA LYS A 67 14.79 7.31 5.52
C LYS A 67 14.51 6.15 6.48
N LEU A 68 14.84 4.94 6.05
CA LEU A 68 14.68 3.72 6.82
C LEU A 68 15.81 3.59 7.84
N ALA A 69 15.45 3.40 9.11
CA ALA A 69 16.40 3.35 10.21
C ALA A 69 17.38 2.16 10.11
N LYS A 70 16.93 1.06 9.51
CA LYS A 70 17.66 -0.21 9.44
C LYS A 70 18.89 -0.17 8.54
N ASP A 71 18.83 0.57 7.44
CA ASP A 71 19.85 0.54 6.39
C ASP A 71 20.07 1.90 5.69
N GLY A 72 19.40 2.95 6.13
CA GLY A 72 19.57 4.30 5.61
C GLY A 72 19.02 4.52 4.20
N ARG A 73 18.28 3.55 3.65
CA ARG A 73 17.65 3.68 2.33
C ARG A 73 16.40 4.54 2.39
N TYR A 74 15.91 4.95 1.23
CA TYR A 74 14.78 5.86 1.13
C TYR A 74 13.56 5.19 0.52
N ILE A 75 12.38 5.58 1.02
CA ILE A 75 11.09 5.24 0.44
C ILE A 75 10.20 6.48 0.37
N GLU A 76 9.20 6.42 -0.50
CA GLU A 76 8.20 7.47 -0.64
C GLU A 76 6.88 7.06 0.01
N THR A 77 6.22 8.02 0.64
CA THR A 77 4.86 7.90 1.17
C THR A 77 4.10 9.15 0.76
N VAL A 78 2.86 9.01 0.29
CA VAL A 78 2.07 10.15 -0.18
C VAL A 78 0.79 10.26 0.64
N LEU A 79 0.58 11.42 1.25
CA LEU A 79 -0.62 11.77 1.97
C LEU A 79 -1.51 12.64 1.07
N ILE A 80 -2.72 12.17 0.81
CA ILE A 80 -3.66 12.77 -0.12
C ILE A 80 -4.89 13.15 0.70
N PRO A 81 -5.09 14.46 0.98
CA PRO A 81 -6.34 14.92 1.57
C PRO A 81 -7.45 14.71 0.54
N ALA A 82 -8.67 14.57 1.02
CA ALA A 82 -9.80 14.48 0.14
C ALA A 82 -9.99 15.78 -0.66
N THR A 83 -10.20 15.62 -1.97
CA THR A 83 -10.64 16.72 -2.83
C THR A 83 -12.15 16.89 -2.68
N PRO A 84 -12.66 18.13 -2.63
CA PRO A 84 -14.09 18.38 -2.77
C PRO A 84 -14.63 17.70 -4.04
N GLY A 85 -15.76 17.01 -3.95
CA GLY A 85 -16.40 16.42 -5.11
C GLY A 85 -16.80 17.48 -6.14
N LEU A 86 -17.03 17.06 -7.41
CA LEU A 86 -17.54 17.91 -8.49
C LEU A 86 -18.82 18.70 -8.12
N TYR A 87 -19.55 18.24 -7.10
CA TYR A 87 -20.79 18.84 -6.59
C TYR A 87 -20.67 19.41 -5.16
N GLY A 88 -19.45 19.60 -4.65
CA GLY A 88 -19.23 20.22 -3.34
C GLY A 88 -19.36 19.30 -2.12
N ASP A 89 -19.56 17.99 -2.32
CA ASP A 89 -19.49 17.02 -1.23
C ASP A 89 -18.07 17.02 -0.65
N THR A 90 -17.95 17.32 0.65
CA THR A 90 -16.73 17.07 1.43
C THR A 90 -16.58 15.57 1.59
N ALA A 91 -15.71 14.96 0.79
CA ALA A 91 -15.16 13.69 1.22
C ALA A 91 -14.29 14.00 2.45
N ASP A 92 -14.61 13.44 3.61
CA ASP A 92 -13.74 13.48 4.79
C ASP A 92 -12.88 12.21 4.77
N ARG A 93 -11.87 12.19 3.88
CA ARG A 93 -10.97 11.04 3.76
C ARG A 93 -9.53 11.48 3.67
N LEU A 94 -8.73 11.14 4.65
CA LEU A 94 -7.28 11.31 4.60
C LEU A 94 -6.63 10.01 4.13
N THR A 95 -6.17 10.00 2.88
CA THR A 95 -5.59 8.81 2.26
C THR A 95 -4.08 8.79 2.39
N LEU A 96 -3.52 7.66 2.84
CA LEU A 96 -2.09 7.42 2.80
C LEU A 96 -1.73 6.35 1.77
N CYS A 97 -0.87 6.71 0.84
CA CYS A 97 -0.22 5.81 -0.11
C CYS A 97 1.08 5.31 0.50
N VAL A 98 1.15 4.01 0.80
CA VAL A 98 2.29 3.39 1.49
C VAL A 98 3.11 2.52 0.55
N SER A 99 4.42 2.52 0.78
CA SER A 99 5.39 1.65 0.12
C SER A 99 5.47 0.29 0.81
N SER A 100 5.81 -0.75 0.05
CA SER A 100 5.94 -2.14 0.51
C SER A 100 7.35 -2.71 0.32
N GLN A 101 8.16 -2.08 -0.54
CA GLN A 101 9.54 -2.48 -0.84
C GLN A 101 10.41 -1.24 -1.05
N VAL A 102 11.72 -1.42 -1.01
CA VAL A 102 12.68 -0.43 -1.54
C VAL A 102 12.96 -0.78 -3.00
N GLY A 103 12.40 0.05 -3.89
CA GLY A 103 12.37 -0.22 -5.33
C GLY A 103 11.37 -1.32 -5.70
N CYS A 104 11.37 -1.78 -6.96
CA CYS A 104 10.43 -2.80 -7.44
C CYS A 104 11.06 -3.70 -8.53
N ALA A 105 10.84 -5.02 -8.44
CA ALA A 105 11.40 -6.00 -9.36
C ALA A 105 10.54 -6.23 -10.63
N PHE A 106 9.37 -5.60 -10.70
CA PHE A 106 8.34 -5.95 -11.69
C PHE A 106 8.46 -5.16 -12.99
N ASP A 107 9.35 -4.16 -13.01
CA ASP A 107 9.80 -3.45 -14.21
C ASP A 107 8.63 -2.93 -15.08
N CYS A 108 7.56 -2.47 -14.44
CA CYS A 108 6.47 -1.80 -15.13
C CYS A 108 7.04 -0.53 -15.79
N LYS A 109 6.99 -0.44 -17.12
CA LYS A 109 7.72 0.59 -17.86
C LYS A 109 7.31 2.01 -17.49
N PHE A 110 6.03 2.21 -17.17
CA PHE A 110 5.48 3.51 -16.73
C PHE A 110 5.84 3.87 -15.27
N CYS A 111 6.57 3.02 -14.53
CA CYS A 111 6.79 3.19 -13.10
C CYS A 111 8.25 3.49 -12.78
N ALA A 112 8.52 4.67 -12.22
CA ALA A 112 9.85 5.07 -11.78
C ALA A 112 10.49 4.09 -10.78
N SER A 113 9.69 3.45 -9.91
CA SER A 113 10.19 2.43 -8.98
C SER A 113 10.64 1.14 -9.66
N GLY A 114 10.07 0.80 -10.82
CA GLY A 114 10.53 -0.33 -11.63
C GLY A 114 11.91 -0.05 -12.22
N LEU A 115 12.12 1.17 -12.73
CA LEU A 115 13.39 1.62 -13.32
C LEU A 115 14.54 1.67 -12.30
N ALA A 116 14.25 1.99 -11.03
CA ALA A 116 15.24 2.00 -9.96
C ALA A 116 15.73 0.59 -9.55
N GLY A 117 15.05 -0.47 -10.00
CA GLY A 117 15.33 -1.85 -9.63
C GLY A 117 14.89 -2.22 -8.21
N PHE A 118 14.96 -3.51 -7.87
CA PHE A 118 14.61 -4.01 -6.55
C PHE A 118 15.82 -4.10 -5.64
N THR A 119 15.65 -3.66 -4.39
CA THR A 119 16.68 -3.82 -3.36
C THR A 119 16.26 -4.79 -2.27
N ARG A 120 15.14 -4.53 -1.57
CA ARG A 120 14.64 -5.41 -0.53
C ARG A 120 13.17 -5.17 -0.20
N ASN A 121 12.58 -6.13 0.50
CA ASN A 121 11.29 -6.00 1.15
C ASN A 121 11.38 -5.09 2.39
N LEU A 122 10.31 -4.33 2.64
CA LEU A 122 10.09 -3.70 3.94
C LEU A 122 9.59 -4.74 4.95
N ASP A 123 9.98 -4.62 6.21
CA ASP A 123 9.31 -5.36 7.27
C ASP A 123 7.98 -4.70 7.68
N ALA A 124 7.20 -5.41 8.50
CA ALA A 124 5.89 -4.91 8.91
C ALA A 124 5.98 -3.62 9.74
N GLY A 125 7.06 -3.44 10.51
CA GLY A 125 7.30 -2.24 11.30
C GLY A 125 7.59 -1.03 10.40
N GLU A 126 8.39 -1.22 9.35
CA GLU A 126 8.65 -0.17 8.33
C GLU A 126 7.38 0.21 7.54
N ILE A 127 6.49 -0.75 7.24
CA ILE A 127 5.20 -0.47 6.59
C ILE A 127 4.28 0.33 7.51
N VAL A 128 4.08 -0.15 8.74
CA VAL A 128 3.20 0.52 9.73
C VAL A 128 3.78 1.86 10.17
N GLY A 129 5.10 1.96 10.25
CA GLY A 129 5.82 3.18 10.61
C GLY A 129 5.55 4.34 9.67
N GLN A 130 5.35 4.08 8.37
CA GLN A 130 4.91 5.12 7.43
C GLN A 130 3.59 5.76 7.85
N VAL A 131 2.64 4.96 8.38
CA VAL A 131 1.35 5.46 8.85
C VAL A 131 1.52 6.30 10.10
N LEU A 132 2.23 5.77 11.10
CA LEU A 132 2.47 6.46 12.37
C LEU A 132 3.18 7.81 12.17
N GLU A 133 4.22 7.81 11.34
CA GLU A 133 5.01 9.02 11.08
C GLU A 133 4.24 10.04 10.23
N ALA A 134 3.48 9.58 9.23
CA ALA A 134 2.61 10.46 8.45
C ALA A 134 1.51 11.11 9.32
N GLU A 135 0.84 10.34 10.19
CA GLU A 135 -0.14 10.88 11.15
C GLU A 135 0.50 11.90 12.08
N ARG A 136 1.72 11.64 12.58
CA ARG A 136 2.47 12.56 13.45
C ARG A 136 2.80 13.88 12.76
N ILE A 137 3.27 13.83 11.51
CA ILE A 137 3.59 15.03 10.71
C ILE A 137 2.32 15.78 10.32
N ALA A 138 1.25 15.06 9.98
CA ALA A 138 -0.04 15.64 9.61
C ALA A 138 -0.79 16.23 10.81
N GLN A 139 -0.47 15.79 12.03
CA GLN A 139 -1.26 16.03 13.24
C GLN A 139 -2.73 15.61 13.07
N ASP A 140 -2.96 14.57 12.28
CA ASP A 140 -4.28 14.07 11.93
C ASP A 140 -4.24 12.56 11.71
N ARG A 141 -5.40 11.89 11.81
CA ARG A 141 -5.52 10.44 11.67
C ARG A 141 -5.78 10.07 10.22
N VAL A 142 -5.06 9.06 9.74
CA VAL A 142 -5.30 8.48 8.43
C VAL A 142 -6.46 7.51 8.56
N ASP A 143 -7.48 7.68 7.74
CA ASP A 143 -8.67 6.83 7.72
C ASP A 143 -8.71 5.88 6.52
N ASN A 144 -7.82 6.05 5.53
CA ASN A 144 -7.73 5.20 4.36
C ASN A 144 -6.28 4.94 3.92
N ILE A 145 -5.93 3.67 3.68
CA ILE A 145 -4.60 3.26 3.24
C ILE A 145 -4.67 2.59 1.87
N VAL A 146 -3.76 2.97 0.97
CA VAL A 146 -3.56 2.30 -0.32
C VAL A 146 -2.10 1.84 -0.45
N PHE A 147 -1.90 0.57 -0.78
CA PHE A 147 -0.58 0.03 -1.10
C PHE A 147 -0.27 0.26 -2.58
N MET A 148 -0.01 1.52 -2.93
CA MET A 148 0.29 1.97 -4.30
C MET A 148 1.59 2.80 -4.34
N GLY A 149 2.38 2.75 -3.28
CA GLY A 149 3.71 3.37 -3.23
C GLY A 149 4.76 2.51 -3.94
N MET A 150 5.98 2.53 -3.44
CA MET A 150 7.09 1.76 -4.01
C MET A 150 6.92 0.25 -3.73
N GLY A 151 7.14 -0.55 -4.77
CA GLY A 151 7.17 -2.02 -4.69
C GLY A 151 5.89 -2.73 -5.14
N GLU A 152 5.99 -4.05 -5.29
CA GLU A 152 4.86 -4.96 -5.48
C GLU A 152 4.47 -5.56 -4.12
N PRO A 153 3.33 -5.16 -3.52
CA PRO A 153 2.94 -5.61 -2.18
C PRO A 153 2.85 -7.13 -2.07
N LEU A 154 2.38 -7.82 -3.11
CA LEU A 154 2.22 -9.27 -3.06
C LEU A 154 3.55 -10.04 -3.19
N ALA A 155 4.61 -9.41 -3.68
CA ALA A 155 5.97 -9.95 -3.61
C ALA A 155 6.55 -9.85 -2.18
N ASN A 156 5.89 -9.11 -1.29
CA ASN A 156 6.21 -9.00 0.14
C ASN A 156 5.06 -9.52 1.05
N VAL A 157 4.31 -10.52 0.58
CA VAL A 157 3.06 -10.97 1.24
C VAL A 157 3.22 -11.28 2.73
N ARG A 158 4.36 -11.85 3.16
CA ARG A 158 4.60 -12.20 4.56
C ARG A 158 4.62 -10.97 5.49
N ASN A 159 5.30 -9.91 5.09
CA ASN A 159 5.35 -8.68 5.90
C ASN A 159 4.08 -7.84 5.69
N LEU A 160 3.52 -7.86 4.49
CA LEU A 160 2.25 -7.22 4.17
C LEU A 160 1.13 -7.73 5.09
N VAL A 161 0.95 -9.06 5.21
CA VAL A 161 -0.10 -9.65 6.06
C VAL A 161 0.05 -9.19 7.52
N LYS A 162 1.26 -9.25 8.08
CA LYS A 162 1.53 -8.75 9.44
C LYS A 162 1.21 -7.27 9.60
N ALA A 163 1.55 -6.45 8.61
CA ALA A 163 1.22 -5.03 8.62
C ALA A 163 -0.31 -4.81 8.56
N LEU A 164 -1.01 -5.55 7.70
CA LEU A 164 -2.47 -5.51 7.60
C LEU A 164 -3.15 -5.92 8.90
N GLU A 165 -2.63 -6.93 9.60
CA GLU A 165 -3.09 -7.32 10.94
C GLU A 165 -2.99 -6.15 11.91
N ILE A 166 -1.82 -5.49 12.00
CA ILE A 166 -1.61 -4.34 12.88
C ILE A 166 -2.51 -3.16 12.48
N ILE A 167 -2.61 -2.87 11.19
CA ILE A 167 -3.41 -1.75 10.65
C ILE A 167 -4.89 -1.92 11.01
N THR A 168 -5.43 -3.13 10.85
CA THR A 168 -6.87 -3.39 10.97
C THR A 168 -7.32 -3.87 12.35
N ALA A 169 -6.39 -4.29 13.20
CA ALA A 169 -6.72 -4.77 14.53
C ALA A 169 -7.20 -3.65 15.47
N HIS A 170 -8.17 -3.99 16.33
CA HIS A 170 -8.64 -3.10 17.40
C HIS A 170 -7.54 -2.74 18.42
N TRP A 171 -6.56 -3.63 18.63
CA TRP A 171 -5.39 -3.34 19.46
C TRP A 171 -4.32 -2.53 18.73
N GLY A 172 -4.37 -2.49 17.40
CA GLY A 172 -3.42 -1.80 16.54
C GLY A 172 -3.93 -0.43 16.12
N LEU A 173 -3.74 -0.05 14.84
CA LEU A 173 -4.15 1.27 14.36
C LEU A 173 -5.68 1.44 14.26
N ASN A 174 -6.41 0.31 14.30
CA ASN A 174 -7.87 0.26 14.24
C ASN A 174 -8.47 0.97 13.02
N ILE A 175 -7.80 0.88 11.87
CA ILE A 175 -8.31 1.40 10.60
C ILE A 175 -9.28 0.36 10.02
N GLY A 176 -10.48 0.80 9.65
CA GLY A 176 -11.51 -0.08 9.11
C GLY A 176 -10.99 -0.84 7.88
N ALA A 177 -11.10 -2.17 7.87
CA ALA A 177 -10.53 -3.01 6.81
C ALA A 177 -10.98 -2.60 5.40
N ARG A 178 -12.21 -2.10 5.25
CA ARG A 178 -12.72 -1.60 3.97
C ARG A 178 -12.00 -0.35 3.48
N SER A 179 -11.35 0.42 4.35
CA SER A 179 -10.54 1.58 3.97
C SER A 179 -9.10 1.22 3.63
N VAL A 180 -8.76 -0.07 3.59
CA VAL A 180 -7.44 -0.57 3.18
C VAL A 180 -7.54 -1.23 1.82
N THR A 181 -6.79 -0.73 0.84
CA THR A 181 -6.70 -1.29 -0.51
C THR A 181 -5.29 -1.78 -0.78
N VAL A 182 -5.15 -3.07 -1.07
CA VAL A 182 -3.89 -3.63 -1.59
C VAL A 182 -3.94 -3.58 -3.11
N SER A 183 -2.96 -2.93 -3.73
CA SER A 183 -2.77 -2.98 -5.19
C SER A 183 -1.77 -4.06 -5.56
N THR A 184 -1.93 -4.65 -6.74
CA THR A 184 -0.95 -5.58 -7.31
C THR A 184 -0.91 -5.50 -8.82
N SER A 185 0.28 -5.71 -9.38
CA SER A 185 0.55 -5.93 -10.79
C SER A 185 0.11 -7.31 -11.29
N GLY A 186 -0.50 -8.15 -10.45
CA GLY A 186 -1.11 -9.41 -10.88
C GLY A 186 -0.29 -10.66 -10.58
N LEU A 187 0.34 -10.71 -9.40
CA LEU A 187 1.04 -11.91 -8.90
C LEU A 187 0.00 -12.99 -8.52
N ALA A 188 -0.52 -13.72 -9.51
CA ALA A 188 -1.72 -14.55 -9.38
C ALA A 188 -1.70 -15.57 -8.22
N PRO A 189 -0.61 -16.31 -7.95
CA PRO A 189 -0.51 -17.15 -6.76
C PRO A 189 -0.69 -16.39 -5.43
N ALA A 190 -0.05 -15.22 -5.29
CA ALA A 190 -0.13 -14.44 -4.04
C ALA A 190 -1.47 -13.73 -3.87
N ILE A 191 -2.22 -13.47 -4.94
CA ILE A 191 -3.62 -13.02 -4.84
C ILE A 191 -4.46 -14.08 -4.11
N ARG A 192 -4.24 -15.37 -4.41
CA ARG A 192 -4.94 -16.48 -3.74
C ARG A 192 -4.55 -16.53 -2.26
N THR A 193 -3.26 -16.42 -1.95
CA THR A 193 -2.79 -16.35 -0.55
C THR A 193 -3.41 -15.17 0.20
N LEU A 194 -3.46 -13.98 -0.40
CA LEU A 194 -4.05 -12.81 0.27
C LEU A 194 -5.57 -12.96 0.43
N ALA A 195 -6.26 -13.69 -0.45
CA ALA A 195 -7.69 -13.92 -0.33
C ALA A 195 -8.08 -14.69 0.95
N GLU A 196 -7.15 -15.47 1.52
CA GLU A 196 -7.33 -16.21 2.77
C GLU A 196 -7.20 -15.33 4.02
N PHE A 197 -6.60 -14.14 3.91
CA PHE A 197 -6.46 -13.21 5.03
C PHE A 197 -7.84 -12.85 5.59
N PRO A 198 -8.17 -13.04 6.88
CA PRO A 198 -9.57 -13.15 7.32
C PRO A 198 -10.38 -11.86 7.24
N VAL A 199 -9.75 -10.68 7.24
CA VAL A 199 -10.47 -9.40 7.22
C VAL A 199 -10.86 -8.96 5.80
N PRO A 200 -11.93 -8.16 5.65
CA PRO A 200 -12.45 -7.79 4.34
C PRO A 200 -11.75 -6.53 3.81
N ILE A 201 -10.47 -6.65 3.41
CA ILE A 201 -9.72 -5.61 2.69
C ILE A 201 -10.09 -5.54 1.21
N ARG A 202 -9.84 -4.39 0.58
CA ARG A 202 -10.07 -4.18 -0.86
C ARG A 202 -8.85 -4.60 -1.69
N LEU A 203 -9.11 -5.02 -2.92
CA LEU A 203 -8.10 -5.39 -3.91
C LEU A 203 -8.20 -4.49 -5.14
N ALA A 204 -7.07 -3.92 -5.54
CA ALA A 204 -6.89 -3.22 -6.80
C ALA A 204 -5.89 -3.99 -7.68
N ILE A 205 -6.16 -4.05 -8.98
CA ILE A 205 -5.31 -4.72 -9.97
C ILE A 205 -4.83 -3.67 -10.96
N SER A 206 -3.52 -3.46 -11.00
CA SER A 206 -2.84 -2.78 -12.09
C SER A 206 -2.92 -3.67 -13.34
N LEU A 207 -3.96 -3.44 -14.15
CA LEU A 207 -4.25 -4.26 -15.32
C LEU A 207 -3.58 -3.71 -16.57
N HIS A 208 -3.86 -2.44 -16.89
CA HIS A 208 -3.26 -1.60 -17.94
C HIS A 208 -3.24 -2.17 -19.38
N GLY A 209 -3.73 -3.37 -19.63
CA GLY A 209 -4.00 -3.91 -20.97
C GLY A 209 -5.08 -4.97 -20.85
N ALA A 210 -6.09 -4.92 -21.73
CA ALA A 210 -7.21 -5.86 -21.69
C ALA A 210 -6.90 -7.20 -22.41
N THR A 211 -5.76 -7.25 -23.10
CA THR A 211 -5.25 -8.39 -23.88
C THR A 211 -3.80 -8.66 -23.50
N ASP A 212 -3.35 -9.90 -23.65
CA ASP A 212 -1.99 -10.29 -23.29
C ASP A 212 -0.95 -9.54 -24.13
N GLU A 213 -1.27 -9.28 -25.40
CA GLU A 213 -0.43 -8.54 -26.34
C GLU A 213 -0.16 -7.12 -25.84
N VAL A 214 -1.22 -6.35 -25.56
CA VAL A 214 -1.09 -4.98 -25.04
C VAL A 214 -0.47 -4.98 -23.64
N ARG A 215 -0.88 -5.92 -22.78
CA ARG A 215 -0.38 -5.97 -21.41
C ARG A 215 1.10 -6.32 -21.36
N ASN A 216 1.61 -7.16 -22.26
CA ASN A 216 3.04 -7.48 -22.38
C ASN A 216 3.90 -6.27 -22.78
N VAL A 217 3.34 -5.31 -23.52
CA VAL A 217 4.03 -4.07 -23.88
C VAL A 217 4.29 -3.22 -22.64
N ILE A 218 3.30 -3.19 -21.72
CA ILE A 218 3.26 -2.25 -20.59
C ILE A 218 3.81 -2.88 -19.30
N MET A 219 3.47 -4.14 -19.04
CA MET A 219 3.70 -4.85 -17.78
C MET A 219 4.39 -6.21 -18.04
N PRO A 220 5.73 -6.30 -17.93
CA PRO A 220 6.49 -7.53 -18.22
C PRO A 220 6.02 -8.74 -17.41
N VAL A 221 5.49 -8.50 -16.21
CA VAL A 221 4.89 -9.51 -15.32
C VAL A 221 3.86 -10.41 -16.02
N ASN A 222 3.16 -9.88 -17.03
CA ASN A 222 2.14 -10.61 -17.77
C ASN A 222 2.69 -11.85 -18.50
N LYS A 223 3.97 -11.85 -18.88
CA LYS A 223 4.62 -13.03 -19.48
C LYS A 223 4.67 -14.21 -18.51
N LYS A 224 4.74 -13.93 -17.20
CA LYS A 224 4.80 -14.95 -16.15
C LYS A 224 3.41 -15.35 -15.67
N TRP A 225 2.50 -14.38 -15.52
CA TRP A 225 1.11 -14.60 -15.15
C TRP A 225 0.19 -13.90 -16.16
N PRO A 226 -0.16 -14.59 -17.27
CA PRO A 226 -1.01 -14.06 -18.32
C PRO A 226 -2.40 -13.68 -17.81
N ILE A 227 -3.14 -12.90 -18.60
CA ILE A 227 -4.45 -12.38 -18.22
C ILE A 227 -5.41 -13.49 -17.80
N LYS A 228 -5.39 -14.65 -18.47
CA LYS A 228 -6.24 -15.78 -18.08
C LYS A 228 -5.97 -16.21 -16.63
N GLU A 229 -4.72 -16.44 -16.27
CA GLU A 229 -4.33 -16.88 -14.93
C GLU A 229 -4.62 -15.81 -13.87
N LEU A 230 -4.36 -14.54 -14.22
CA LEU A 230 -4.72 -13.40 -13.39
C LEU A 230 -6.23 -13.42 -13.08
N PHE A 231 -7.09 -13.48 -14.10
CA PHE A 231 -8.54 -13.46 -13.89
C PHE A 231 -9.05 -14.70 -13.15
N ASP A 232 -8.45 -15.87 -13.36
CA ASP A 232 -8.75 -17.07 -12.58
C ASP A 232 -8.47 -16.85 -11.07
N SER A 233 -7.41 -16.09 -10.72
CA SER A 233 -7.15 -15.68 -9.33
C SER A 233 -8.14 -14.63 -8.80
N LEU A 234 -8.65 -13.74 -9.66
CA LEU A 234 -9.68 -12.76 -9.29
C LEU A 234 -11.03 -13.42 -9.04
N HIS A 235 -11.38 -14.44 -9.82
CA HIS A 235 -12.55 -15.27 -9.53
C HIS A 235 -12.43 -15.95 -8.18
N PHE A 236 -11.25 -16.51 -7.86
CA PHE A 236 -10.98 -17.06 -6.53
C PHE A 236 -11.12 -16.01 -5.42
N TRP A 237 -10.53 -14.82 -5.59
CA TRP A 237 -10.69 -13.71 -4.66
C TRP A 237 -12.17 -13.42 -4.36
N ARG A 238 -13.02 -13.34 -5.40
CA ARG A 238 -14.45 -13.05 -5.22
C ARG A 238 -15.22 -14.10 -4.43
N LEU A 239 -14.82 -15.37 -4.54
CA LEU A 239 -15.45 -16.44 -3.77
C LEU A 239 -15.16 -16.30 -2.27
N HIS A 240 -13.97 -15.79 -1.92
CA HIS A 240 -13.53 -15.59 -0.54
C HIS A 240 -13.92 -14.22 0.02
N LYS A 241 -14.02 -13.21 -0.86
CA LYS A 241 -14.24 -11.81 -0.53
C LYS A 241 -15.39 -11.25 -1.35
N LYS A 242 -16.51 -10.97 -0.68
CA LYS A 242 -17.70 -10.32 -1.28
C LYS A 242 -17.50 -8.81 -1.46
N GLN A 243 -16.43 -8.39 -2.12
CA GLN A 243 -16.12 -6.99 -2.41
C GLN A 243 -15.90 -6.76 -3.90
N LYS A 244 -16.15 -5.53 -4.35
CA LYS A 244 -15.77 -5.11 -5.70
C LYS A 244 -14.26 -5.00 -5.79
N ILE A 245 -13.70 -5.56 -6.85
CA ILE A 245 -12.30 -5.37 -7.26
C ILE A 245 -12.21 -4.03 -7.99
N SER A 246 -11.09 -3.33 -7.87
CA SER A 246 -10.76 -2.19 -8.74
C SER A 246 -9.78 -2.66 -9.82
N LEU A 247 -10.05 -2.34 -11.08
CA LEU A 247 -9.11 -2.50 -12.18
C LEU A 247 -8.54 -1.13 -12.51
N GLU A 248 -7.26 -0.93 -12.22
CA GLU A 248 -6.53 0.28 -12.55
C GLU A 248 -6.04 0.17 -14.01
N TYR A 249 -6.37 1.17 -14.81
CA TYR A 249 -6.11 1.18 -16.24
C TYR A 249 -5.57 2.54 -16.66
N ILE A 250 -4.26 2.64 -16.84
CA ILE A 250 -3.62 3.85 -17.34
C ILE A 250 -3.95 3.97 -18.82
N LEU A 251 -4.32 5.16 -19.28
CA LEU A 251 -4.63 5.44 -20.68
C LEU A 251 -3.39 6.00 -21.39
N ILE A 252 -2.90 5.27 -22.38
CA ILE A 252 -1.72 5.61 -23.18
C ILE A 252 -2.14 5.64 -24.65
N GLU A 253 -1.89 6.80 -25.28
CA GLU A 253 -2.30 7.09 -26.65
C GLU A 253 -1.72 6.08 -27.64
N GLY A 254 -2.59 5.44 -28.43
CA GLY A 254 -2.19 4.49 -29.46
C GLY A 254 -1.65 3.16 -28.96
N VAL A 255 -1.63 2.93 -27.64
CA VAL A 255 -1.15 1.67 -27.03
C VAL A 255 -2.31 0.86 -26.48
N ASN A 256 -3.18 1.48 -25.67
CA ASN A 256 -4.20 0.74 -24.92
C ASN A 256 -5.55 1.48 -24.78
N ASP A 257 -5.70 2.61 -25.47
CA ASP A 257 -6.86 3.51 -25.43
C ASP A 257 -7.88 3.26 -26.56
N SER A 258 -7.69 2.20 -27.36
CA SER A 258 -8.62 1.86 -28.45
C SER A 258 -9.99 1.37 -27.95
N LEU A 259 -11.03 1.58 -28.76
CA LEU A 259 -12.39 1.10 -28.47
C LEU A 259 -12.47 -0.44 -28.38
N GLU A 260 -11.58 -1.15 -29.08
CA GLU A 260 -11.46 -2.60 -28.96
C GLU A 260 -10.99 -3.01 -27.56
N GLN A 261 -9.92 -2.37 -27.04
CA GLN A 261 -9.46 -2.61 -25.67
C GLN A 261 -10.56 -2.28 -24.66
N ALA A 262 -11.28 -1.16 -24.85
CA ALA A 262 -12.39 -0.77 -23.99
C ALA A 262 -13.50 -1.84 -23.95
N THR A 263 -13.84 -2.44 -25.09
CA THR A 263 -14.86 -3.49 -25.19
C THR A 263 -14.43 -4.75 -24.42
N ILE A 264 -13.18 -5.17 -24.56
CA ILE A 264 -12.63 -6.34 -23.87
C ILE A 264 -12.54 -6.07 -22.36
N LEU A 265 -12.06 -4.88 -21.97
CA LEU A 265 -11.99 -4.42 -20.58
C LEU A 265 -13.36 -4.43 -19.91
N ALA A 266 -14.41 -3.94 -20.59
CA ALA A 266 -15.77 -3.95 -20.07
C ALA A 266 -16.29 -5.37 -19.80
N LYS A 267 -16.07 -6.31 -20.73
CA LYS A 267 -16.44 -7.73 -20.55
C LYS A 267 -15.71 -8.35 -19.35
N ARG A 268 -14.40 -8.10 -19.24
CA ARG A 268 -13.55 -8.57 -18.14
C ARG A 268 -14.00 -8.00 -16.79
N ALA A 269 -14.19 -6.69 -16.70
CA ALA A 269 -14.64 -6.02 -15.49
C ALA A 269 -15.99 -6.57 -15.02
N LYS A 270 -16.95 -6.80 -15.94
CA LYS A 270 -18.24 -7.42 -15.63
C LYS A 270 -18.08 -8.84 -15.08
N GLY A 271 -17.20 -9.65 -15.67
CA GLY A 271 -16.94 -11.03 -15.23
C GLY A 271 -16.46 -11.15 -13.77
N VAL A 272 -15.74 -10.14 -13.27
CA VAL A 272 -15.25 -10.10 -11.89
C VAL A 272 -15.93 -9.04 -11.01
N ASN A 273 -17.09 -8.51 -11.43
CA ASN A 273 -17.81 -7.44 -10.71
C ASN A 273 -16.87 -6.31 -10.25
N ALA A 274 -16.01 -5.85 -11.15
CA ALA A 274 -15.03 -4.82 -10.86
C ALA A 274 -15.51 -3.42 -11.23
N LYS A 275 -14.94 -2.43 -10.57
CA LYS A 275 -14.92 -1.05 -11.06
C LYS A 275 -13.66 -0.86 -11.89
N VAL A 276 -13.73 0.01 -12.90
CA VAL A 276 -12.56 0.39 -13.70
C VAL A 276 -12.20 1.83 -13.36
N ASN A 277 -10.95 2.04 -12.96
CA ASN A 277 -10.38 3.35 -12.74
C ASN A 277 -9.50 3.69 -13.93
N LEU A 278 -9.95 4.64 -14.75
CA LEU A 278 -9.16 5.17 -15.86
C LEU A 278 -8.23 6.24 -15.33
N ILE A 279 -6.93 6.02 -15.50
CA ILE A 279 -5.89 6.91 -14.97
C ILE A 279 -5.20 7.58 -16.16
N PRO A 280 -5.17 8.92 -16.26
CA PRO A 280 -4.40 9.56 -17.30
C PRO A 280 -2.91 9.24 -17.14
N TYR A 281 -2.23 8.88 -18.24
CA TYR A 281 -0.79 8.65 -18.21
C TYR A 281 -0.04 9.92 -17.81
N ASN A 282 0.88 9.78 -16.87
CA ASN A 282 1.86 10.81 -16.53
C ASN A 282 3.14 10.51 -17.31
N THR A 283 3.71 11.52 -17.96
CA THR A 283 4.92 11.37 -18.76
C THR A 283 6.07 10.81 -17.93
N VAL A 284 6.67 9.74 -18.42
CA VAL A 284 7.89 9.14 -17.86
C VAL A 284 9.04 9.45 -18.80
N GLU A 285 10.12 10.00 -18.26
CA GLU A 285 11.32 10.31 -19.01
C GLU A 285 11.90 9.03 -19.64
N GLY A 286 12.24 9.09 -20.94
CA GLY A 286 12.77 7.96 -21.69
C GLY A 286 11.73 7.04 -22.36
N LEU A 287 10.43 7.34 -22.26
CA LEU A 287 9.38 6.64 -23.02
C LEU A 287 8.64 7.58 -23.97
N ASP A 288 8.48 7.17 -25.23
CA ASP A 288 7.74 7.91 -26.26
C ASP A 288 6.20 7.77 -26.13
N TRP A 289 5.73 7.49 -24.92
CA TRP A 289 4.30 7.35 -24.62
C TRP A 289 3.66 8.69 -24.34
N LYS A 290 2.41 8.85 -24.77
CA LYS A 290 1.63 10.08 -24.63
C LYS A 290 0.33 9.81 -23.90
N ARG A 291 -0.16 10.86 -23.24
CA ARG A 291 -1.49 10.90 -22.66
C ARG A 291 -2.50 11.16 -23.80
N PRO A 292 -3.58 10.35 -23.93
CA PRO A 292 -4.65 10.60 -24.88
C PRO A 292 -5.38 11.94 -24.67
#